data_AF-A0A7J7IT49-F1
#
_entry.id   AF-A0A7J7IT49-F1
#
_cell.length_a   1.000
_cell.length_b   1.000
_cell.length_c   1.000
_cell.angle_alpha   90.00
_cell.angle_beta   90.00
_cell.angle_gamma   90.00
#
_symmetry.space_group_name_H-M   'P 1'
#
loop_
_entity.id
_entity.type
_entity.pdbx_description
1 polymer ?
#
loop_
_entity_poly.entity_id
_entity_poly.type
_entity_poly.pdbx_seq_one_letter_code
_entity_poly.pdbx_strand_id
1 'polypeptide(L)' 'MLYAVAKKEFTNQVVTFADWPAVKEEQPLKQLPTLKTEGQVLCQSNVIARHVARRLDSARRRMAICSTRVL' A
#
# COMPACT_ATOMS: atom_id res chain seq x y z
N MET A 1 -4.21 7.03 -4.57
CA MET A 1 -4.33 6.71 -6.02
C MET A 1 -4.50 5.22 -6.29
N LEU A 2 -3.66 4.32 -5.76
CA LEU A 2 -3.72 2.88 -6.09
C LEU A 2 -5.08 2.21 -5.82
N TYR A 3 -5.71 2.47 -4.67
CA TYR A 3 -7.05 1.92 -4.37
C TYR A 3 -8.15 2.51 -5.25
N ALA A 4 -8.07 3.79 -5.59
CA ALA A 4 -9.01 4.45 -6.50
C ALA A 4 -8.92 3.86 -7.93
N VAL A 5 -7.70 3.60 -8.42
CA VAL A 5 -7.49 2.96 -9.74
C VAL A 5 -8.07 1.55 -9.77
N ALA A 6 -7.92 0.79 -8.68
CA ALA A 6 -8.44 -0.57 -8.61
C ALA A 6 -9.93 -0.66 -8.25
N LYS A 7 -10.63 0.47 -8.12
CA LYS A 7 -12.06 0.55 -7.73
C LYS A 7 -12.38 -0.29 -6.49
N LYS A 8 -11.43 -0.39 -5.55
CA LYS A 8 -11.65 -1.09 -4.28
C LYS A 8 -12.05 -0.09 -3.21
N GLU A 9 -13.01 -0.48 -2.40
CA GLU A 9 -13.41 0.28 -1.21
C GLU A 9 -12.23 0.33 -0.22
N PHE A 10 -11.93 1.52 0.27
CA PHE A 10 -10.93 1.74 1.30
C PHE A 10 -11.36 2.93 2.16
N THR A 11 -11.06 2.85 3.45
CA THR A 11 -11.30 3.95 4.38
C THR A 11 -10.08 4.86 4.40
N ASN A 12 -10.25 6.13 4.01
CA ASN A 12 -9.20 7.13 4.08
C ASN A 12 -9.31 7.91 5.41
N GLN A 13 -8.51 7.52 6.40
CA GLN A 13 -8.42 8.26 7.66
C GLN A 13 -7.34 9.35 7.54
N VAL A 14 -7.78 10.61 7.46
CA VAL A 14 -6.89 11.77 7.48
C VAL A 14 -6.70 12.21 8.92
N VAL A 15 -5.45 12.26 9.38
CA VAL A 15 -5.10 12.68 10.75
C VAL A 15 -4.66 14.13 10.71
N THR A 16 -5.25 14.98 11.56
CA THR A 16 -4.81 16.37 11.69
C THR A 16 -3.58 16.47 12.58
N PHE A 17 -2.85 17.59 12.50
CA PHE A 17 -1.69 17.81 13.37
C PHE A 17 -2.03 17.80 14.87
N ALA A 18 -3.25 18.21 15.25
CA ALA A 18 -3.70 18.20 16.64
C ALA A 18 -3.94 16.77 17.16
N ASP A 19 -4.43 15.87 16.30
CA ASP A 19 -4.71 14.47 16.66
C ASP A 19 -3.46 13.58 16.57
N TRP A 20 -2.43 14.04 15.84
CA TRP A 20 -1.22 13.28 15.59
C TRP A 20 -0.51 12.78 16.86
N PRO A 21 -0.34 13.56 17.94
CA PRO A 21 0.31 13.08 19.15
C PRO A 21 -0.36 11.85 19.76
N ALA A 22 -1.70 11.78 19.71
CA ALA A 22 -2.46 10.64 20.23
C ALA A 22 -2.32 9.41 19.31
N VAL A 23 -2.37 9.62 17.99
CA VAL A 23 -2.28 8.53 16.99
C VAL A 23 -0.84 7.99 16.86
N LYS A 24 0.17 8.82 17.12
CA LYS A 24 1.59 8.50 16.94
C LYS A 24 2.04 7.29 17.77
N GLU A 25 1.56 7.16 19.00
CA GLU A 25 1.91 6.04 19.88
C GLU A 25 1.28 4.72 19.43
N GLU A 26 0.17 4.78 18.68
CA GLU A 26 -0.46 3.60 18.08
C GLU A 26 0.28 3.12 16.82
N GLN A 27 1.09 3.98 16.19
CA GLN A 27 1.81 3.62 14.97
C GLN A 27 3.11 2.88 15.28
N PRO A 28 3.38 1.71 14.67
CA PRO A 28 4.55 0.90 14.97
C PRO A 28 5.89 1.63 14.82
N LEU A 29 5.99 2.51 13.82
CA LEU A 29 7.20 3.30 13.55
C LEU A 29 7.03 4.78 13.91
N LYS A 30 5.95 5.17 14.60
CA LYS A 30 5.64 6.56 14.94
C LYS A 30 5.66 7.51 13.73
N GLN A 31 5.34 6.97 12.56
CA GLN A 31 5.35 7.64 11.26
C GLN A 31 4.08 7.26 10.50
N LEU A 32 3.63 8.18 9.65
CA LEU A 32 2.61 7.96 8.63
C LEU A 32 3.29 8.04 7.25
N PRO A 33 2.77 7.39 6.20
CA PRO A 33 1.52 6.63 6.12
C PRO A 33 1.65 5.17 6.61
N THR A 34 0.55 4.66 7.17
CA THR A 34 0.41 3.27 7.63
C THR A 34 -0.84 2.64 7.01
N LEU A 35 -0.75 1.37 6.59
CA LEU A 35 -1.87 0.60 6.06
C LEU A 35 -2.20 -0.56 7.02
N LYS A 36 -3.41 -0.57 7.56
CA LYS A 36 -3.96 -1.70 8.32
C LYS A 36 -4.68 -2.64 7.37
N THR A 37 -4.29 -3.92 7.34
CA THR A 37 -5.02 -5.01 6.66
C THR A 37 -5.39 -6.09 7.68
N GLU A 38 -6.22 -7.06 7.30
CA GLU A 38 -6.58 -8.26 8.08
C GLU A 38 -5.36 -8.91 8.74
N GLY A 39 -5.11 -8.58 10.00
CA GLY A 39 -4.04 -9.13 10.83
C GLY A 39 -2.64 -8.50 10.69
N GLN A 40 -2.45 -7.47 9.85
CA GLN A 40 -1.11 -6.87 9.65
C GLN A 40 -1.16 -5.35 9.50
N VAL A 41 -0.16 -4.68 10.09
CA VAL A 41 0.06 -3.24 9.97
C VAL A 41 1.33 -3.01 9.16
N LEU A 42 1.18 -2.44 7.96
CA LEU A 42 2.29 -2.10 7.07
C LEU A 42 2.63 -0.63 7.22
N CYS A 43 3.92 -0.37 7.42
CA CYS A 43 4.49 0.98 7.45
C CYS A 43 5.30 1.22 6.16
N GLN A 44 5.72 2.47 5.94
CA GLN A 44 6.49 2.93 4.77
C GLN A 44 5.68 2.95 3.46
N SER A 45 5.63 4.13 2.83
CA SER A 45 4.85 4.40 1.61
C SER A 45 5.17 3.43 0.46
N ASN A 46 6.45 3.14 0.22
CA ASN A 46 6.89 2.26 -0.86
C ASN A 46 6.51 0.79 -0.64
N VAL A 47 6.54 0.33 0.61
CA VAL A 47 6.16 -1.05 0.97
C VAL A 47 4.65 -1.22 0.78
N ILE A 48 3.88 -0.26 1.29
CA ILE A 48 2.42 -0.20 1.11
C ILE A 48 2.07 -0.19 -0.37
N ALA A 49 2.68 0.69 -1.16
CA ALA A 49 2.41 0.79 -2.59
C ALA A 49 2.68 -0.52 -3.33
N ARG A 50 3.83 -1.16 -3.07
CA ARG A 50 4.20 -2.44 -3.69
C ARG A 50 3.26 -3.57 -3.28
N HIS A 51 2.90 -3.62 -2.00
CA HIS A 51 2.01 -4.64 -1.46
C HIS A 51 0.60 -4.54 -2.07
N VAL A 52 0.08 -3.31 -2.13
CA VAL A 52 -1.22 -3.00 -2.74
C VAL A 52 -1.20 -3.32 -4.23
N ALA A 53 -0.14 -2.95 -4.96
CA ALA A 53 -0.01 -3.24 -6.39
C ALA A 53 0.07 -4.75 -6.69
N ARG A 54 0.71 -5.55 -5.82
CA ARG A 54 0.73 -7.02 -5.92
C ARG A 54 -0.63 -7.65 -5.68
N ARG A 55 -1.43 -7.10 -4.74
CA ARG A 55 -2.76 -7.63 -4.38
C ARG A 55 -3.86 -7.22 -5.35
N LEU A 56 -3.71 -6.08 -6.02
CA LEU A 56 -4.70 -5.54 -6.95
C LEU A 56 -4.43 -5.95 -8.41
N ASP A 57 -3.55 -6.94 -8.63
CA ASP A 57 -3.12 -7.50 -9.93
C ASP A 57 -2.51 -6.49 -10.92
N SER A 58 -2.51 -5.20 -10.59
CA SER A 58 -1.97 -4.11 -11.40
C SER A 58 -0.44 -4.12 -11.52
N ALA A 59 0.27 -4.81 -10.61
CA ALA A 59 1.70 -5.12 -10.77
C ALA A 59 1.97 -6.43 -11.54
N ARG A 60 0.95 -7.23 -11.85
CA ARG A 60 1.03 -8.45 -12.66
C ARG A 60 0.26 -8.31 -13.98
N ARG A 61 0.46 -7.20 -14.70
CA ARG A 61 0.64 -7.42 -16.14
C ARG A 61 1.90 -8.26 -16.23
N ARG A 62 1.73 -9.57 -16.51
CA ARG A 62 2.83 -10.44 -16.93
C ARG A 62 3.66 -9.59 -17.88
N MET A 63 4.85 -9.20 -17.45
CA MET A 63 5.86 -8.74 -18.38
C MET A 63 6.12 -10.01 -19.18
N ALA A 64 5.40 -10.15 -20.30
CA ALA A 64 5.77 -11.06 -21.35
C ALA A 64 7.11 -10.53 -21.83
N ILE A 65 8.16 -10.92 -21.11
CA ILE A 65 9.46 -11.06 -21.72
C ILE A 65 9.21 -12.16 -22.73
N CYS A 66 8.92 -11.75 -23.96
CA CYS A 66 9.22 -12.54 -25.13
C CYS A 66 10.73 -12.81 -25.04
N SER A 67 11.10 -13.79 -24.23
CA SER A 67 12.42 -14.40 -24.31
C SER A 67 12.35 -15.18 -25.61
N THR A 68 12.75 -14.52 -26.69
CA THR A 68 13.07 -15.19 -27.94
C THR A 68 14.05 -16.29 -27.57
N ARG A 69 13.54 -17.52 -27.49
CA ARG A 69 14.37 -18.71 -27.59
C ARG A 69 14.99 -18.63 -28.98
N VAL A 70 16.20 -18.09 -29.04
CA VAL A 70 17.11 -18.31 -30.16
C VAL A 70 17.34 -19.82 -30.17
N LEU A 71 17.02 -20.45 -31.30
CA LEU A 71 17.31 -21.85 -31.57
C LEU A 71 18.81 -22.12 -31.47
#